data_AF-A0A444V5Q9-F1
#
_entry.id   AF-A0A444V5Q9-F1
#
_cell.length_a   1.000
_cell.length_b   1.000
_cell.length_c   1.000
_cell.angle_alpha   90.00
_cell.angle_beta   90.00
_cell.angle_gamma   90.00
#
_symmetry.space_group_name_H-M   'P 1'
#
loop_
_entity.id
_entity.type
_entity.pdbx_description
1 polymer ?
#
loop_
_entity_poly.entity_id
_entity_poly.type
_entity_poly.pdbx_seq_one_letter_code
_entity_poly.pdbx_strand_id
1 'polypeptide(L)'
;MDLRKRDIAADRCELTKLRITHILNCAHSKWRGGAEYYDGMNITYHGIEAHDSPTFDMSVNFYPASEFIHKALSSRGKSYLLR
;
A
#
# COMPACT_ATOMS: atom_id res chain seq x y z
N MET A 1 12.97 -6.46 -11.07
CA MET A 1 12.59 -5.07 -10.79
C MET A 1 11.30 -4.77 -11.54
N ASP A 2 10.17 -4.75 -10.86
CA ASP A 2 8.86 -4.46 -11.46
C ASP A 2 8.57 -2.96 -11.35
N LEU A 3 9.17 -2.17 -12.26
CA LEU A 3 9.07 -0.70 -12.28
C LEU A 3 7.62 -0.23 -12.40
N ARG A 4 6.76 -1.03 -13.04
CA ARG A 4 5.34 -0.70 -13.26
C ARG A 4 4.56 -0.51 -11.97
N LYS A 5 4.94 -1.19 -10.88
CA LYS A 5 4.17 -1.10 -9.63
C LYS A 5 4.37 0.20 -8.88
N ARG A 6 5.59 0.71 -8.95
CA ARG A 6 5.95 1.96 -8.29
C ARG A 6 5.36 3.16 -9.03
N ASP A 7 5.30 3.08 -10.36
CA ASP A 7 4.71 4.12 -11.20
C ASP A 7 3.20 4.26 -10.97
N ILE A 8 2.47 3.15 -10.77
CA ILE A 8 1.01 3.20 -10.55
C ILE A 8 0.65 3.90 -9.23
N ALA A 9 1.38 3.65 -8.13
CA ALA A 9 1.09 4.35 -6.89
C ALA A 9 1.47 5.83 -6.90
N ALA A 10 2.42 6.21 -7.75
CA ALA A 10 2.79 7.60 -7.98
C ALA A 10 1.88 8.29 -9.03
N ASP A 11 0.85 7.61 -9.53
CA ASP A 11 -0.10 8.16 -10.50
C ASP A 11 -1.54 8.16 -9.94
N ARG A 12 -1.93 9.31 -9.36
CA ARG A 12 -3.28 9.51 -8.82
C ARG A 12 -4.38 9.32 -9.86
N CYS A 13 -4.12 9.62 -11.13
CA CYS A 13 -5.08 9.49 -12.21
C CYS A 13 -5.34 8.00 -12.51
N GLU A 14 -4.29 7.21 -12.64
CA GLU A 14 -4.40 5.76 -12.85
C GLU A 14 -5.02 5.04 -11.65
N LEU A 15 -4.66 5.41 -10.42
CA LEU A 15 -5.32 4.86 -9.22
C LEU A 15 -6.83 5.09 -9.22
N THR A 16 -7.25 6.28 -9.64
CA THR A 16 -8.68 6.64 -9.75
C THR A 16 -9.36 5.84 -10.86
N LYS A 17 -8.76 5.74 -12.04
CA LYS A 17 -9.29 4.96 -13.18
C LYS A 17 -9.46 3.49 -12.83
N LEU A 18 -8.48 2.91 -12.14
CA LEU A 18 -8.50 1.52 -11.69
C LEU A 18 -9.47 1.28 -10.52
N ARG A 19 -9.95 2.37 -9.89
CA ARG A 19 -10.79 2.38 -8.68
C ARG A 19 -10.08 1.70 -7.51
N ILE A 20 -8.81 2.01 -7.31
CA ILE A 20 -8.08 1.58 -6.13
C ILE A 20 -8.66 2.29 -4.91
N THR A 21 -8.86 1.51 -3.84
CA THR A 21 -9.50 1.97 -2.60
C THR A 21 -8.61 1.74 -1.38
N HIS A 22 -7.64 0.83 -1.51
CA HIS A 22 -6.75 0.44 -0.42
C HIS A 22 -5.33 0.31 -0.95
N ILE A 23 -4.37 0.88 -0.24
CA ILE A 23 -2.94 0.78 -0.56
C ILE A 23 -2.19 0.22 0.64
N LEU A 24 -1.51 -0.90 0.45
CA LEU A 24 -0.57 -1.48 1.41
C LEU A 24 0.86 -1.22 0.92
N ASN A 25 1.62 -0.37 1.61
CA ASN A 25 3.02 -0.08 1.27
C ASN A 25 3.98 -0.78 2.22
N CYS A 26 4.68 -1.80 1.73
CA CYS A 26 5.64 -2.57 2.51
C CYS A 26 7.02 -1.89 2.66
N ALA A 27 7.30 -0.80 1.95
CA ALA A 27 8.53 -0.02 2.11
C ALA A 27 8.21 1.44 2.47
N HIS A 28 7.27 1.62 3.41
CA HIS A 28 6.90 2.94 3.90
C HIS A 28 8.09 3.64 4.57
N SER A 29 8.18 4.95 4.38
CA SER A 29 9.16 5.80 5.04
C SER A 29 8.53 7.16 5.29
N LYS A 30 8.46 7.57 6.57
CA LYS A 30 7.94 8.89 6.96
C LYS A 30 8.63 10.05 6.23
N TRP A 31 9.88 9.87 5.82
CA TRP A 31 10.66 10.88 5.10
C TRP A 31 10.34 10.97 3.61
N ARG A 32 9.81 9.90 3.02
CA ARG A 32 9.43 9.83 1.59
C ARG A 32 7.93 10.01 1.37
N GLY A 33 7.22 10.28 2.45
CA GLY A 33 5.78 10.44 2.50
C GLY A 33 5.00 9.13 2.62
N GLY A 34 3.69 9.25 2.78
CA GLY A 34 2.79 8.14 3.07
C GLY A 34 1.36 8.38 2.63
N ALA A 35 0.47 8.43 3.61
CA ALA A 35 -0.97 8.51 3.39
C ALA A 35 -1.38 9.85 2.75
N GLU A 36 -0.68 10.94 3.09
CA GLU A 36 -0.96 12.30 2.67
C GLU A 36 -0.90 12.49 1.15
N TYR A 37 -0.14 11.65 0.44
CA TYR A 37 -0.11 11.66 -1.02
C TYR A 37 -1.49 11.35 -1.64
N TYR A 38 -2.30 10.56 -0.93
CA TYR A 38 -3.62 10.09 -1.36
C TYR A 38 -4.77 10.92 -0.78
N ASP A 39 -4.48 12.05 -0.14
CA ASP A 39 -5.50 12.92 0.44
C ASP A 39 -6.54 13.36 -0.61
N GLY A 40 -7.81 13.21 -0.26
CA GLY A 40 -8.96 13.49 -1.12
C GLY A 40 -9.31 12.38 -2.13
N MET A 41 -8.62 11.24 -2.14
CA MET A 41 -8.89 10.15 -3.09
C MET A 41 -9.80 9.03 -2.55
N ASN A 42 -10.28 9.13 -1.30
CA ASN A 42 -11.00 8.05 -0.60
C ASN A 42 -10.22 6.72 -0.61
N ILE A 43 -8.89 6.81 -0.43
CA ILE A 43 -7.99 5.67 -0.34
C ILE A 43 -7.64 5.43 1.13
N THR A 44 -7.77 4.19 1.59
CA THR A 44 -7.24 3.76 2.89
C THR A 44 -5.79 3.30 2.71
N TYR A 45 -4.87 3.87 3.49
CA TYR A 45 -3.44 3.57 3.39
C TYR A 45 -2.96 2.79 4.63
N HIS A 46 -2.18 1.73 4.41
CA HIS A 46 -1.42 1.04 5.46
C HIS A 46 0.05 0.96 5.06
N GLY A 47 0.92 1.59 5.85
CA GLY A 47 2.36 1.59 5.63
C GLY A 47 3.07 0.67 6.63
N ILE A 48 3.95 -0.18 6.14
CA ILE A 48 4.89 -0.98 6.93
C ILE A 48 6.28 -0.42 6.62
N GLU A 49 7.01 -0.01 7.66
CA GLU A 49 8.41 0.43 7.54
C GLU A 49 9.34 -0.78 7.44
N ALA A 50 9.13 -1.65 6.45
CA ALA A 50 9.98 -2.81 6.25
C ALA A 50 11.28 -2.43 5.55
N HIS A 51 12.34 -3.15 5.91
CA HIS A 51 13.61 -3.11 5.22
C HIS A 51 13.80 -4.41 4.42
N ASP A 52 14.26 -4.29 3.18
CA ASP A 52 14.65 -5.44 2.37
C ASP A 52 16.01 -5.98 2.87
N SER A 53 15.95 -6.64 4.03
CA SER A 53 17.09 -7.19 4.75
C SER A 53 16.71 -8.52 5.41
N PRO A 54 17.60 -9.52 5.41
CA PRO A 54 17.36 -10.78 6.13
C PRO A 54 17.24 -10.60 7.65
N THR A 55 17.66 -9.45 8.19
CA THR A 55 17.53 -9.13 9.61
C THR A 55 16.19 -8.49 9.99
N PHE A 56 15.38 -8.10 9.01
CA PHE A 56 14.07 -7.52 9.28
C PHE A 56 13.03 -8.62 9.50
N ASP A 57 12.41 -8.65 10.67
CA ASP A 57 11.34 -9.58 10.96
C ASP A 57 10.02 -9.09 10.37
N MET A 58 9.69 -9.59 9.16
CA MET A 58 8.42 -9.28 8.50
C MET A 58 7.23 -10.02 9.14
N SER A 59 7.47 -11.08 9.91
CA SER A 59 6.41 -11.96 10.40
C SER A 59 5.41 -11.23 11.30
N VAL A 60 5.88 -10.25 12.07
CA VAL A 60 5.06 -9.40 12.94
C VAL A 60 4.00 -8.60 12.16
N ASN A 61 4.22 -8.37 10.86
CA ASN A 61 3.33 -7.61 10.00
C ASN A 61 2.36 -8.49 9.20
N PHE A 62 2.51 -9.83 9.22
CA PHE A 62 1.69 -10.71 8.41
C PHE A 62 0.21 -10.65 8.78
N TYR A 63 -0.11 -10.75 10.07
CA TYR A 63 -1.51 -10.70 10.51
C TYR A 63 -2.16 -9.33 10.27
N PRO A 64 -1.54 -8.20 10.65
CA PRO A 64 -2.05 -6.87 10.31
C PRO A 64 -2.25 -6.66 8.79
N ALA A 65 -1.29 -7.08 7.98
CA ALA A 65 -1.39 -6.98 6.52
C ALA A 65 -2.51 -7.85 5.95
N SER A 66 -2.67 -9.08 6.43
CA SER A 66 -3.76 -9.97 6.00
C SER A 66 -5.13 -9.42 6.38
N GLU A 67 -5.27 -8.87 7.58
CA GLU A 67 -6.50 -8.21 8.03
C GLU A 67 -6.85 -6.99 7.18
N PHE A 68 -5.83 -6.19 6.82
CA PHE A 68 -6.02 -5.04 5.93
C PHE A 68 -6.51 -5.47 4.54
N ILE A 69 -5.88 -6.49 3.94
CA ILE A 69 -6.29 -7.04 2.65
C ILE A 69 -7.69 -7.64 2.75
N HIS A 70 -7.99 -8.37 3.82
CA HIS A 70 -9.28 -8.99 4.03
C HIS A 70 -10.41 -7.95 4.09
N LYS A 71 -10.24 -6.88 4.89
CA LYS A 71 -11.21 -5.78 4.98
C LYS A 71 -11.44 -5.08 3.64
N ALA A 72 -10.37 -4.87 2.87
CA ALA A 72 -10.46 -4.27 1.56
C ALA A 72 -11.28 -5.13 0.58
N LEU A 73 -11.09 -6.45 0.58
CA LEU A 73 -11.84 -7.37 -0.29
C LEU A 73 -13.29 -7.54 0.18
N SER A 74 -13.52 -7.63 1.49
CA SER A 74 -14.86 -7.80 2.09
C SER A 74 -15.77 -6.59 1.86
N SER A 75 -15.20 -5.40 1.68
CA SER A 75 -15.94 -4.18 1.30
C SER A 75 -16.18 -4.04 -0.21
N ARG A 76 -15.85 -5.07 -1.02
CA ARG A 76 -15.80 -5.03 -2.50
C ARG A 76 -14.83 -3.97 -3.04
N GLY A 77 -13.87 -3.54 -2.21
CA GLY A 77 -12.80 -2.64 -2.58
C GLY A 77 -11.74 -3.33 -3.44
N LYS A 78 -10.95 -2.53 -4.14
CA LYS A 78 -9.73 -2.98 -4.82
C LYS A 78 -8.49 -2.55 -4.03
N SER A 79 -7.60 -3.50 -3.82
CA SER A 79 -6.35 -3.34 -3.08
C SER A 79 -5.17 -3.25 -4.04
N TYR A 80 -4.25 -2.34 -3.76
CA TYR A 80 -2.97 -2.23 -4.42
C TYR A 80 -1.84 -2.47 -3.43
N LEU A 81 -0.88 -3.32 -3.79
CA LEU A 81 0.28 -3.64 -2.96
C LEU A 81 1.52 -2.95 -3.52
N LEU A 82 2.12 -2.09 -2.71
CA LEU A 82 3.41 -1.47 -2.95
C LEU A 82 4.50 -2.26 -2.23
N ARG A 83 5.59 -2.54 -2.96
CA ARG A 83 6.80 -3.18 -2.43
C ARG A 83 7.80 -2.14 -1.97
#